data_AF-A0A529PUS6-F1
#
_entry.id   AF-A0A529PUS6-F1
#
_cell.length_a   1.000
_cell.length_b   1.000
_cell.length_c   1.000
_cell.angle_alpha   90.00
_cell.angle_beta   90.00
_cell.angle_gamma   90.00
#
_symmetry.space_group_name_H-M   'P 1'
#
loop_
_entity.id
_entity.type
_entity.pdbx_description
1 polymer ?
#
loop_
_entity_poly.entity_id
_entity_poly.type
_entity_poly.pdbx_seq_one_letter_code
_entity_poly.pdbx_strand_id
1 'polypeptide(L)'
;SEAVTLEIGDVIVTGTPSGIGHARNPKLYMKPGDICEVEIERVGLLRNRILDEGEALRVCARRRDLAGHSGGRHDSLKGIYSK
;
A
#
# COMPACT_ATOMS: atom_id res chain seq x y z
N SER A 1 -16.10 12.87 -20.98
CA SER A 1 -14.74 12.43 -20.67
C SER A 1 -13.78 13.28 -21.47
N GLU A 2 -13.20 14.31 -20.87
CA GLU A 2 -12.39 15.32 -21.59
C GLU A 2 -11.04 15.60 -20.91
N ALA A 3 -10.46 14.61 -20.23
CA ALA A 3 -9.16 14.77 -19.55
C ALA A 3 -8.10 13.82 -20.10
N VAL A 4 -8.42 12.53 -20.19
CA VAL A 4 -7.47 11.48 -20.57
C VAL A 4 -8.20 10.32 -21.26
N THR A 5 -7.54 9.69 -22.23
CA THR A 5 -7.98 8.43 -22.86
C THR A 5 -7.68 7.26 -21.94
N LEU A 6 -8.66 6.38 -21.71
CA LEU A 6 -8.50 5.18 -20.89
C LEU A 6 -8.20 3.96 -21.76
N GLU A 7 -7.22 3.18 -21.32
CA GLU A 7 -6.81 1.93 -21.95
C GLU A 7 -7.28 0.71 -21.14
N ILE A 8 -7.30 -0.46 -21.78
CA ILE A 8 -7.68 -1.70 -21.13
C ILE A 8 -6.68 -2.02 -20.01
N GLY A 9 -7.20 -2.21 -18.80
CA GLY A 9 -6.41 -2.47 -17.60
C GLY A 9 -6.22 -1.25 -16.71
N ASP A 10 -6.65 -0.05 -17.15
CA ASP A 10 -6.65 1.13 -16.31
C ASP A 10 -7.57 0.97 -15.10
N VAL A 11 -7.10 1.45 -13.95
CA VAL A 11 -7.82 1.39 -12.67
C VAL A 11 -8.19 2.79 -12.23
N ILE A 12 -9.48 3.03 -12.05
CA ILE A 12 -10.00 4.30 -11.52
C ILE A 12 -10.28 4.12 -10.02
N VAL A 13 -9.66 4.96 -9.20
CA VAL A 13 -9.96 5.05 -7.76
C VAL A 13 -10.99 6.16 -7.54
N THR A 14 -12.20 5.79 -7.13
CA THR A 14 -13.37 6.70 -7.08
C THR A 14 -13.39 7.64 -5.88
N GLY A 15 -12.34 7.64 -5.06
CA GLY A 15 -12.25 8.43 -3.84
C GLY A 15 -12.73 7.68 -2.60
N THR A 16 -12.35 8.20 -1.43
CA THR A 16 -12.74 7.66 -0.12
C THR A 16 -13.85 8.52 0.49
N PRO A 17 -14.82 7.92 1.20
CA PRO A 17 -15.76 8.67 2.02
C PRO A 17 -15.06 9.46 3.14
N SER A 18 -15.84 10.21 3.92
CA SER A 18 -15.36 10.95 5.09
C SER A 18 -14.77 10.02 6.16
N GLY A 19 -13.93 10.59 7.04
CA GLY A 19 -13.38 9.87 8.20
C GLY A 19 -11.91 9.47 8.09
N ILE A 20 -11.19 9.92 7.05
CA ILE A 20 -9.74 9.76 6.97
C ILE A 20 -9.05 10.34 8.20
N GLY A 21 -7.99 9.67 8.67
CA GLY A 21 -7.33 10.02 9.92
C GLY A 21 -6.78 11.44 9.98
N HIS A 22 -6.39 12.02 8.84
CA HIS A 22 -5.91 13.40 8.74
C HIS A 22 -7.01 14.44 9.02
N ALA A 23 -8.26 14.14 8.68
CA ALA A 23 -9.41 15.03 8.88
C ALA A 23 -9.99 14.95 10.31
N ARG A 24 -9.45 14.07 11.17
CA ARG A 24 -9.86 13.93 12.57
C ARG A 24 -9.17 14.97 13.45
N ASN A 25 -9.79 15.27 14.60
CA ASN A 25 -9.17 16.03 15.69
C ASN A 25 -9.35 15.26 17.02
N PRO A 26 -8.28 14.69 17.61
CA PRO A 26 -6.89 14.73 17.16
C PRO A 26 -6.67 13.93 15.86
N LYS A 27 -5.63 14.30 15.11
CA LYS A 27 -5.21 13.57 13.90
C LYS A 27 -4.82 12.13 14.27
N LEU A 28 -5.22 11.19 13.43
CA LEU A 28 -4.91 9.77 13.58
C LEU A 28 -4.09 9.30 12.39
N TYR A 29 -2.93 8.71 12.64
CA TYR A 29 -2.07 8.12 11.62
C TYR A 29 -1.76 6.67 11.98
N MET A 30 -1.53 5.86 10.95
CA MET A 30 -1.15 4.45 11.10
C MET A 30 0.26 4.35 11.70
N LYS A 31 0.48 3.29 12.47
CA LYS A 31 1.74 2.96 13.15
C LYS A 31 2.19 1.54 12.79
N PRO A 32 3.48 1.21 12.91
CA PRO A 32 3.96 -0.16 12.76
C PRO A 32 3.19 -1.11 13.68
N GLY A 33 2.75 -2.23 13.14
CA GLY A 33 1.91 -3.20 13.85
C GLY A 33 0.40 -3.05 13.60
N ASP A 34 -0.06 -1.90 13.09
CA ASP A 34 -1.45 -1.72 12.73
C ASP A 34 -1.87 -2.62 11.55
N ILE A 35 -3.17 -2.90 11.48
CA ILE A 35 -3.81 -3.56 10.35
C ILE A 35 -4.80 -2.57 9.73
N CYS A 36 -4.62 -2.25 8.46
CA CYS A 36 -5.57 -1.48 7.67
C CYS A 36 -6.49 -2.45 6.91
N GLU A 37 -7.78 -2.39 7.22
CA GLU A 37 -8.83 -3.20 6.59
C GLU A 37 -9.77 -2.31 5.78
N VAL A 38 -10.06 -2.74 4.55
CA VAL A 38 -11.03 -2.10 3.66
C VAL A 38 -11.95 -3.17 3.12
N GLU A 39 -13.24 -3.02 3.34
CA GLU A 39 -14.26 -3.96 2.87
C GLU A 39 -15.23 -3.26 1.93
N ILE A 40 -15.54 -3.92 0.83
CA ILE A 40 -16.67 -3.56 -0.03
C ILE A 40 -17.60 -4.76 -0.07
N GLU A 41 -18.86 -4.52 0.27
CA GLU A 41 -19.90 -5.54 0.26
C GLU A 41 -19.91 -6.26 -1.10
N ARG A 42 -19.93 -7.60 -1.06
CA ARG A 42 -19.93 -8.48 -2.25
C ARG A 42 -18.65 -8.49 -3.09
N VAL A 43 -17.63 -7.70 -2.76
CA VAL A 43 -16.31 -7.75 -3.40
C VAL A 43 -15.30 -8.47 -2.50
N GLY A 44 -15.25 -8.09 -1.22
CA GLY A 44 -14.41 -8.74 -0.21
C GLY A 44 -13.62 -7.78 0.68
N LEU A 45 -12.74 -8.37 1.49
CA LEU A 45 -11.88 -7.69 2.47
C LEU A 45 -10.44 -7.60 1.97
N LEU A 46 -9.92 -6.38 1.85
CA LEU A 46 -8.50 -6.11 1.72
C LEU A 46 -7.93 -5.84 3.11
N ARG A 47 -6.90 -6.61 3.50
CA ARG A 47 -6.23 -6.48 4.79
C ARG A 47 -4.72 -6.29 4.61
N ASN A 48 -4.22 -5.13 4.99
CA ASN A 48 -2.82 -4.75 4.86
C ASN A 48 -2.19 -4.51 6.23
N ARG A 49 -1.08 -5.21 6.54
CA ARG A 49 -0.29 -4.97 7.74
C ARG A 49 0.65 -3.79 7.52
N ILE A 50 0.69 -2.87 8.48
CA ILE A 50 1.60 -1.72 8.49
C ILE A 50 2.90 -2.13 9.17
N LEU A 51 4.01 -1.86 8.50
CA LEU A 51 5.37 -2.11 8.97
C LEU A 51 6.15 -0.79 8.87
N ASP A 52 7.13 -0.61 9.75
CA ASP A 52 8.16 0.39 9.48
C ASP A 52 9.05 -0.05 8.30
N GLU A 53 9.86 0.88 7.79
CA GLU A 53 10.75 0.61 6.66
C GLU A 53 11.74 -0.54 6.96
N GLY A 54 12.29 -0.59 8.17
CA GLY A 54 13.28 -1.59 8.57
C GLY A 54 12.69 -3.00 8.62
N GLU A 55 11.46 -3.14 9.11
CA GLU A 55 10.70 -4.38 9.15
C GLU A 55 10.25 -4.80 7.76
N ALA A 56 9.77 -3.87 6.92
CA ALA A 56 9.32 -4.15 5.56
C ALA A 56 10.45 -4.76 4.70
N LEU A 57 11.66 -4.19 4.77
CA LEU A 57 12.83 -4.71 4.06
C LEU A 57 13.14 -6.17 4.44
N ARG A 58 13.01 -6.52 5.73
CA ARG A 58 13.23 -7.88 6.24
C ARG A 58 12.16 -8.87 5.76
N VAL A 59 10.90 -8.44 5.64
CA VAL A 59 9.80 -9.28 5.15
C VAL A 59 9.94 -9.55 3.66
N CYS A 60 10.22 -8.53 2.86
CA CYS A 60 10.41 -8.66 1.41
C CYS A 60 11.67 -9.45 1.05
N ALA A 61 12.78 -9.27 1.80
CA ALA A 61 13.99 -10.09 1.63
C ALA A 61 13.70 -11.58 1.87
N ARG A 62 13.08 -11.94 3.00
CA ARG A 62 12.76 -13.33 3.32
C ARG A 62 11.82 -13.98 2.31
N ARG A 63 10.84 -13.25 1.77
CA ARG A 63 9.96 -13.79 0.72
C ARG A 63 10.70 -14.09 -0.58
N ARG A 64 11.74 -13.33 -0.93
CA ARG A 64 12.56 -13.63 -2.11
C ARG A 64 13.40 -14.89 -1.94
N ASP A 65 13.95 -15.11 -0.75
CA ASP A 65 14.72 -16.31 -0.45
C ASP A 65 13.85 -17.58 -0.58
N LEU A 66 12.57 -17.50 -0.21
CA LEU A 66 11.60 -18.60 -0.39
C LEU A 66 11.10 -18.75 -1.84
N ALA A 67 11.16 -17.69 -2.65
CA ALA A 67 10.67 -17.68 -4.02
C ALA A 67 11.74 -18.04 -5.08
N GLY A 68 12.97 -18.40 -4.67
CA GLY A 68 14.01 -18.95 -5.56
C GLY A 68 14.53 -18.01 -6.66
N HIS A 69 14.22 -16.71 -6.62
CA HIS A 69 14.66 -15.75 -7.64
C HIS A 69 16.02 -15.15 -7.28
N SER A 70 17.08 -15.79 -7.76
CA SER A 70 18.45 -15.26 -7.73
C SER A 70 18.63 -14.22 -8.85
N GLY A 71 18.24 -12.96 -8.61
CA GLY A 71 18.54 -11.91 -9.59
C GLY A 71 18.08 -10.49 -9.23
N GLY A 72 19.06 -9.58 -9.03
CA GLY A 72 18.98 -8.21 -9.53
C GLY A 72 18.51 -7.08 -8.60
N ARG A 73 19.47 -6.44 -7.92
CA ARG A 73 19.58 -5.00 -7.53
C ARG A 73 18.37 -4.29 -6.90
N HIS A 74 18.45 -4.15 -5.57
CA HIS A 74 17.62 -3.32 -4.70
C HIS A 74 18.12 -1.87 -4.62
N ASP A 75 17.58 -0.97 -5.43
CA ASP A 75 17.75 0.47 -5.17
C ASP A 75 16.44 1.27 -5.31
N SER A 76 15.37 0.65 -5.82
CA SER A 76 14.12 1.36 -6.13
C SER A 76 13.14 1.50 -4.97
N LEU A 77 13.31 0.77 -3.85
CA LEU A 77 12.40 0.90 -2.69
C LEU A 77 12.67 2.14 -1.83
N LYS A 78 13.91 2.67 -1.84
CA LYS A 78 14.26 3.91 -1.12
C LYS A 78 13.67 5.16 -1.78
N GLY A 79 13.39 5.10 -3.08
CA GLY A 79 12.87 6.25 -3.85
C GLY A 79 11.36 6.51 -3.68
N ILE A 80 10.61 5.55 -3.15
CA ILE A 80 9.13 5.65 -3.06
C ILE A 80 8.67 6.27 -1.73
N TYR A 81 9.50 6.19 -0.68
CA TYR A 81 9.13 6.59 0.68
C TYR A 81 9.98 7.72 1.28
N SER A 82 10.85 8.37 0.50
CA SER A 82 11.54 9.58 0.94
C SER A 82 10.83 10.83 0.42
N LYS A 83 9.92 11.37 1.26
CA LYS A 83 9.62 12.80 1.32
C LYS A 83 9.11 13.18 2.70
#